data_AF-A0A956RCS8-F1
#
_entry.id   AF-A0A956RCS8-F1
#
_cell.length_a   1.000
_cell.length_b   1.000
_cell.length_c   1.000
_cell.angle_alpha   90.00
_cell.angle_beta   90.00
_cell.angle_gamma   90.00
#
_symmetry.space_group_name_H-M   'P 1'
#
loop_
_entity.id
_entity.type
_entity.pdbx_description
1 polymer ?
#
loop_
_entity_poly.entity_id
_entity_poly.type
_entity_poly.pdbx_seq_one_letter_code
_entity_poly.pdbx_strand_id
1 'polypeptide(L)'
;MSRSPESSPTSRSARIGLGVVGCVHAGLAAAWMQAMAGGFGLVHRMSLANRWAPGLLLVMGLGASVAAVNGSARWTRVGVLGVLGTWVGIGVAAMWVFPTNADLRWLLLALAGGAAAWIVPAESIVRRLLALAPGVGAGAVMVWAQRSPEPSTRPAGGELTEVAPSPCDWDGTVKFALGHGVQLAANGLLVFESVSPDRSWTALAPGDRWRGLEPRCIARQLGEREVRARFEAEGEASLVVRVDEATA
;
A
#
# COMPACT_ATOMS: atom_id res chain seq x y z
N MET A 1 33.70 -45.36 -11.02
CA MET A 1 32.36 -44.73 -11.05
C MET A 1 31.82 -44.68 -9.63
N SER A 2 31.70 -43.50 -9.03
CA SER A 2 30.91 -43.34 -7.79
C SER A 2 29.43 -43.38 -8.15
N ARG A 3 28.61 -44.11 -7.37
CA ARG A 3 27.16 -43.96 -7.47
C ARG A 3 26.79 -42.59 -6.89
N SER A 4 26.07 -41.78 -7.66
CA SER A 4 25.41 -40.57 -7.13
C SER A 4 24.58 -40.98 -5.91
N PRO A 5 24.68 -40.28 -4.76
CA PRO A 5 23.92 -40.66 -3.58
C PRO A 5 22.42 -40.56 -3.89
N GLU A 6 21.71 -41.69 -3.83
CA GLU A 6 20.29 -41.75 -4.12
C GLU A 6 19.54 -40.85 -3.12
N SER A 7 18.91 -39.79 -3.63
CA SER A 7 18.19 -38.84 -2.79
C SER A 7 17.06 -39.57 -2.08
N SER A 8 17.19 -39.75 -0.76
CA SER A 8 16.25 -40.54 0.05
C SER A 8 14.79 -40.18 -0.25
N PRO A 9 13.82 -41.12 -0.14
CA PRO A 9 12.42 -40.84 -0.42
C PRO A 9 11.90 -39.60 0.33
N THR A 10 12.31 -39.42 1.58
CA THR A 10 12.02 -38.24 2.41
C THR A 10 12.51 -36.93 1.78
N SER A 11 13.72 -36.90 1.20
CA SER A 11 14.27 -35.73 0.51
C SER A 11 13.54 -35.40 -0.80
N ARG A 12 13.06 -36.42 -1.53
CA ARG A 12 12.23 -36.23 -2.74
C ARG A 12 10.87 -35.63 -2.37
N SER A 13 10.18 -36.20 -1.38
CA SER A 13 8.85 -35.71 -0.95
C SER A 13 8.92 -34.28 -0.39
N ALA A 14 9.92 -33.97 0.44
CA ALA A 14 10.11 -32.61 0.96
C ALA A 14 10.36 -31.57 -0.15
N ARG A 15 11.14 -31.93 -1.19
CA ARG A 15 11.37 -31.08 -2.37
C ARG A 15 10.07 -30.84 -3.15
N ILE A 16 9.24 -31.88 -3.33
CA ILE A 16 7.95 -31.77 -4.02
C ILE A 16 6.99 -30.86 -3.24
N GLY A 17 6.88 -31.02 -1.91
CA GLY A 17 6.04 -30.15 -1.06
C GLY A 17 6.44 -28.67 -1.16
N LEU A 18 7.74 -28.37 -1.10
CA LEU A 18 8.26 -27.02 -1.33
C LEU A 18 7.94 -26.50 -2.75
N GLY A 19 8.01 -27.36 -3.78
CA GLY A 19 7.60 -27.04 -5.14
C GLY A 19 6.11 -26.70 -5.27
N VAL A 20 5.23 -27.38 -4.53
CA VAL A 20 3.79 -27.08 -4.46
C VAL A 20 3.55 -25.73 -3.77
N VAL A 21 4.24 -25.44 -2.67
CA VAL A 21 4.17 -24.12 -2.00
C VAL A 21 4.56 -22.99 -2.97
N GLY A 22 5.62 -23.18 -3.77
CA GLY A 22 6.00 -22.24 -4.83
C GLY A 22 4.91 -22.06 -5.88
N CYS A 23 4.24 -23.15 -6.29
CA CYS A 23 3.18 -23.14 -7.30
C CYS A 23 1.94 -22.37 -6.82
N VAL A 24 1.53 -22.57 -5.57
CA VAL A 24 0.40 -21.84 -4.97
C VAL A 24 0.68 -20.33 -4.93
N HIS A 25 1.88 -19.91 -4.51
CA HIS A 25 2.25 -18.50 -4.47
C HIS A 25 2.38 -17.89 -5.88
N ALA A 26 2.87 -18.65 -6.86
CA ALA A 26 2.85 -18.25 -8.26
C ALA A 26 1.41 -18.04 -8.79
N GLY A 27 0.50 -18.97 -8.49
CA GLY A 27 -0.92 -18.83 -8.86
C GLY A 27 -1.59 -17.61 -8.23
N LEU A 28 -1.35 -17.36 -6.94
CA LEU A 28 -1.84 -16.16 -6.24
C LEU A 28 -1.25 -14.87 -6.82
N ALA A 29 0.05 -14.85 -7.14
CA ALA A 29 0.70 -13.70 -7.77
C ALA A 29 0.14 -13.41 -9.16
N ALA A 30 -0.09 -14.45 -9.98
CA ALA A 30 -0.73 -14.31 -11.29
C ALA A 30 -2.18 -13.80 -11.17
N ALA A 31 -2.97 -14.34 -10.23
CA ALA A 31 -4.33 -13.88 -9.97
C ALA A 31 -4.38 -12.41 -9.51
N TRP A 32 -3.45 -11.98 -8.65
CA TRP A 32 -3.30 -10.58 -8.25
C TRP A 32 -2.96 -9.68 -9.45
N MET A 33 -2.01 -10.09 -10.30
CA MET A 33 -1.68 -9.38 -11.54
C MET A 33 -2.82 -9.39 -12.57
N GLN A 34 -3.75 -10.35 -12.50
CA GLN A 34 -4.94 -10.36 -13.35
C GLN A 34 -6.01 -9.38 -12.83
N ALA A 35 -6.21 -9.32 -11.51
CA ALA A 35 -7.25 -8.52 -10.86
C ALA A 35 -6.88 -7.04 -10.69
N MET A 36 -5.61 -6.71 -10.44
CA MET A 36 -5.19 -5.34 -10.10
C MET A 36 -4.87 -4.51 -11.36
N ALA A 37 -5.29 -3.24 -11.37
CA ALA A 37 -5.12 -2.34 -12.51
C ALA A 37 -3.66 -2.25 -13.01
N GLY A 38 -3.48 -2.36 -14.33
CA GLY A 38 -2.17 -2.50 -14.98
C GLY A 38 -1.71 -1.35 -15.89
N GLY A 39 -2.55 -0.34 -16.14
CA GLY A 39 -2.25 0.77 -17.05
C GLY A 39 -1.27 1.83 -16.52
N PHE A 40 -0.52 1.53 -15.46
CA PHE A 40 0.41 2.47 -14.84
C PHE A 40 1.78 2.44 -15.53
N GLY A 41 2.42 3.60 -15.69
CA GLY A 41 3.80 3.68 -16.19
C GLY A 41 4.77 2.88 -15.32
N LEU A 42 5.82 2.32 -15.92
CA LEU A 42 6.68 1.28 -15.31
C LEU A 42 7.29 1.67 -13.95
N VAL A 43 7.56 2.97 -13.72
CA VAL A 43 8.15 3.54 -12.49
C VAL A 43 7.11 4.05 -11.49
N HIS A 44 5.82 4.00 -11.81
CA HIS A 44 4.75 4.47 -10.94
C HIS A 44 4.56 3.52 -9.74
N ARG A 45 4.23 4.07 -8.55
CA ARG A 45 4.09 3.26 -7.31
C ARG A 45 3.11 2.10 -7.46
N MET A 46 1.95 2.34 -8.05
CA MET A 46 0.97 1.26 -8.33
C MET A 46 1.51 0.19 -9.30
N SER A 47 2.44 0.51 -10.21
CA SER A 47 3.11 -0.51 -11.04
C SER A 47 4.05 -1.38 -10.21
N LEU A 48 4.75 -0.80 -9.23
CA LEU A 48 5.59 -1.56 -8.29
C LEU A 48 4.74 -2.56 -7.47
N ALA A 49 3.60 -2.11 -6.94
CA ALA A 49 2.72 -2.93 -6.11
C ALA A 49 1.84 -3.94 -6.90
N ASN A 50 1.37 -3.59 -8.10
CA ASN A 50 0.44 -4.42 -8.87
C ASN A 50 1.13 -5.33 -9.90
N ARG A 51 2.38 -5.01 -10.29
CA ARG A 51 3.10 -5.71 -11.38
C ARG A 51 4.47 -6.21 -10.97
N TRP A 52 5.36 -5.35 -10.45
CA TRP A 52 6.75 -5.74 -10.22
C TRP A 52 6.96 -6.66 -9.02
N ALA A 53 6.46 -6.32 -7.82
CA ALA A 53 6.60 -7.18 -6.64
C ALA A 53 5.83 -8.52 -6.80
N PRO A 54 4.58 -8.55 -7.30
CA PRO A 54 3.90 -9.79 -7.68
C PRO A 54 4.66 -10.56 -8.78
N GLY A 55 5.22 -9.88 -9.77
CA GLY A 55 6.02 -10.50 -10.83
C GLY A 55 7.29 -11.19 -10.31
N LEU A 56 7.97 -10.62 -9.31
CA LEU A 56 9.08 -11.29 -8.64
C LEU A 56 8.58 -12.51 -7.85
N LEU A 57 7.47 -12.41 -7.13
CA LEU A 57 6.87 -13.52 -6.40
C LEU A 57 6.47 -14.68 -7.33
N LEU A 58 5.91 -14.36 -8.50
CA LEU A 58 5.61 -15.29 -9.59
C LEU A 58 6.88 -16.01 -10.09
N VAL A 59 7.95 -15.27 -10.38
CA VAL A 59 9.24 -15.83 -10.84
C VAL A 59 9.88 -16.72 -9.75
N MET A 60 9.87 -16.30 -8.48
CA MET A 60 10.40 -17.10 -7.37
C MET A 60 9.58 -18.37 -7.12
N GLY A 61 8.25 -18.28 -7.20
CA GLY A 61 7.33 -19.40 -7.05
C GLY A 61 7.46 -20.43 -8.16
N LEU A 62 7.35 -20.01 -9.43
CA LEU A 62 7.52 -20.87 -10.60
C LEU A 62 8.94 -21.45 -10.66
N GLY A 63 9.95 -20.64 -10.36
CA GLY A 63 11.35 -21.09 -10.28
C GLY A 63 11.56 -22.18 -9.24
N ALA A 64 10.92 -22.08 -8.07
CA ALA A 64 10.94 -23.13 -7.06
C ALA A 64 10.24 -24.42 -7.54
N SER A 65 9.08 -24.32 -8.18
CA SER A 65 8.33 -25.46 -8.71
C SER A 65 9.10 -26.19 -9.83
N VAL A 66 9.62 -25.46 -10.81
CA VAL A 66 10.44 -26.01 -11.91
C VAL A 66 11.72 -26.63 -11.35
N ALA A 67 12.38 -25.99 -10.39
CA ALA A 67 13.54 -26.57 -9.70
C ALA A 67 13.19 -27.85 -8.93
N ALA A 68 12.00 -27.94 -8.34
CA ALA A 68 11.55 -29.13 -7.60
C ALA A 68 11.33 -30.33 -8.52
N VAL A 69 10.68 -30.11 -9.67
CA VAL A 69 10.48 -31.09 -10.74
C VAL A 69 11.83 -31.54 -11.31
N ASN A 70 12.71 -30.60 -11.66
CA ASN A 70 14.05 -30.85 -12.18
C ASN A 70 15.05 -31.35 -11.10
N GLY A 71 14.58 -31.75 -9.92
CA GLY A 71 15.39 -32.34 -8.86
C GLY A 71 16.30 -31.39 -8.06
N SER A 72 16.43 -30.13 -8.47
CA SER A 72 17.37 -29.16 -7.90
C SER A 72 16.90 -28.60 -6.55
N ALA A 73 17.20 -29.35 -5.49
CA ALA A 73 16.84 -28.99 -4.12
C ALA A 73 17.40 -27.62 -3.68
N ARG A 74 18.58 -27.21 -4.18
CA ARG A 74 19.17 -25.89 -3.92
C ARG A 74 18.26 -24.77 -4.42
N TRP A 75 17.89 -24.78 -5.71
CA TRP A 75 17.06 -23.72 -6.29
C TRP A 75 15.61 -23.76 -5.78
N THR A 76 15.08 -24.95 -5.47
CA THR A 76 13.78 -25.10 -4.77
C THR A 76 13.77 -24.35 -3.44
N ARG A 77 14.81 -24.56 -2.60
CA ARG A 77 14.96 -23.90 -1.30
C ARG A 77 15.14 -22.39 -1.44
N VAL A 78 15.94 -21.93 -2.41
CA VAL A 78 16.17 -20.50 -2.66
C VAL A 78 14.87 -19.80 -3.05
N GLY A 79 14.09 -20.36 -4.00
CA GLY A 79 12.83 -19.75 -4.42
C GLY A 79 11.78 -19.71 -3.31
N VAL A 80 11.63 -20.78 -2.51
CA VAL A 80 10.70 -20.77 -1.37
C VAL A 80 11.18 -19.85 -0.24
N LEU A 81 12.48 -19.73 0.02
CA LEU A 81 12.99 -18.72 0.95
C LEU A 81 12.70 -17.29 0.45
N GLY A 82 12.79 -17.02 -0.85
CA GLY A 82 12.37 -15.74 -1.42
C GLY A 82 10.86 -15.47 -1.25
N VAL A 83 10.01 -16.47 -1.51
CA VAL A 83 8.56 -16.41 -1.25
C VAL A 83 8.28 -16.08 0.24
N LEU A 84 8.90 -16.80 1.16
CA LEU A 84 8.71 -16.58 2.61
C LEU A 84 9.29 -15.25 3.09
N GLY A 85 10.42 -14.82 2.51
CA GLY A 85 11.00 -13.50 2.72
C GLY A 85 10.03 -12.38 2.33
N THR A 86 9.21 -12.58 1.30
CA THR A 86 8.18 -11.62 0.88
C THR A 86 7.16 -11.38 2.00
N TRP A 87 6.68 -12.44 2.66
CA TRP A 87 5.76 -12.31 3.79
C TRP A 87 6.40 -11.65 5.03
N VAL A 88 7.67 -11.95 5.31
CA VAL A 88 8.46 -11.24 6.35
C VAL A 88 8.58 -9.75 6.03
N GLY A 89 8.93 -9.42 4.78
CA GLY A 89 9.04 -8.05 4.30
C GLY A 89 7.73 -7.28 4.41
N ILE A 90 6.60 -7.90 4.03
CA ILE A 90 5.26 -7.32 4.19
C ILE A 90 4.95 -7.05 5.67
N GLY A 91 5.07 -8.05 6.54
CA GLY A 91 4.70 -7.88 7.96
C GLY A 91 5.57 -6.84 8.68
N VAL A 92 6.88 -6.88 8.49
CA VAL A 92 7.81 -5.92 9.10
C VAL A 92 7.62 -4.51 8.55
N ALA A 93 7.49 -4.35 7.22
CA ALA A 93 7.28 -3.03 6.63
C ALA A 93 5.90 -2.45 6.99
N ALA A 94 4.85 -3.28 7.08
CA ALA A 94 3.51 -2.79 7.42
C ALA A 94 3.48 -2.15 8.82
N MET A 95 4.15 -2.75 9.81
CA MET A 95 4.28 -2.18 11.15
C MET A 95 5.05 -0.85 11.19
N TRP A 96 5.96 -0.60 10.23
CA TRP A 96 6.79 0.60 10.19
C TRP A 96 6.22 1.72 9.30
N VAL A 97 5.61 1.35 8.17
CA VAL A 97 4.99 2.28 7.20
C VAL A 97 3.58 2.68 7.65
N PHE A 98 2.86 1.78 8.33
CA PHE A 98 1.49 1.98 8.81
C PHE A 98 1.36 1.79 10.34
N PRO A 99 2.05 2.60 11.18
CA PRO A 99 2.08 2.43 12.64
C PRO A 99 0.72 2.63 13.34
N THR A 100 -0.14 3.56 12.91
CA THR A 100 -1.47 3.78 13.50
C THR A 100 -2.46 2.65 13.17
N ASN A 101 -2.14 1.84 12.16
CA ASN A 101 -2.88 0.65 11.71
C ASN A 101 -2.04 -0.64 11.83
N ALA A 102 -1.04 -0.63 12.73
CA ALA A 102 -0.15 -1.77 13.02
C ALA A 102 -0.86 -2.85 13.87
N ASP A 103 -1.83 -3.49 13.25
CA ASP A 103 -2.56 -4.66 13.77
C ASP A 103 -1.62 -5.86 14.00
N LEU A 104 -1.88 -6.62 15.07
CA LEU A 104 -1.24 -7.90 15.42
C LEU A 104 -1.13 -8.85 14.22
N ARG A 105 -2.04 -8.79 13.23
CA ARG A 105 -1.94 -9.56 11.98
C ARG A 105 -0.62 -9.37 11.24
N TRP A 106 -0.02 -8.19 11.27
CA TRP A 106 1.25 -7.93 10.57
C TRP A 106 2.44 -8.54 11.31
N LEU A 107 2.42 -8.50 12.64
CA LEU A 107 3.39 -9.19 13.49
C LEU A 107 3.28 -10.71 13.31
N LEU A 108 2.06 -11.26 13.35
CA LEU A 108 1.81 -12.69 13.12
C LEU A 108 2.25 -13.13 11.71
N LEU A 109 2.03 -12.31 10.67
CA LEU A 109 2.50 -12.59 9.32
C LEU A 109 4.03 -12.61 9.23
N ALA A 110 4.71 -11.65 9.86
CA ALA A 110 6.18 -11.62 9.92
C ALA A 110 6.74 -12.83 10.69
N LEU A 111 6.16 -13.16 11.84
CA LEU A 111 6.56 -14.30 12.67
C LEU A 111 6.30 -15.64 11.96
N ALA A 112 5.14 -15.80 11.31
CA ALA A 112 4.82 -17.00 10.54
C ALA A 112 5.77 -17.18 9.35
N GLY A 113 6.01 -16.12 8.56
CA GLY A 113 6.96 -16.13 7.46
C GLY A 113 8.39 -16.47 7.94
N GLY A 114 8.82 -15.89 9.06
CA GLY A 114 10.12 -16.16 9.68
C GLY A 114 10.25 -17.60 10.19
N ALA A 115 9.26 -18.10 10.93
CA ALA A 115 9.24 -19.47 11.44
C ALA A 115 9.23 -20.51 10.31
N ALA A 116 8.39 -20.33 9.28
CA ALA A 116 8.42 -21.20 8.10
C ALA A 116 9.76 -21.11 7.37
N ALA A 117 10.35 -19.92 7.25
CA ALA A 117 11.68 -19.75 6.65
C ALA A 117 12.78 -20.50 7.42
N TRP A 118 12.69 -20.61 8.74
CA TRP A 118 13.62 -21.41 9.56
C TRP A 118 13.47 -22.92 9.36
N ILE A 119 12.24 -23.41 9.17
CA ILE A 119 11.95 -24.84 8.89
C ILE A 119 12.53 -25.29 7.54
N VAL A 120 12.62 -24.40 6.53
CA VAL A 120 13.29 -24.73 5.26
C VAL A 120 14.78 -25.05 5.51
N PRO A 121 15.33 -26.19 5.06
CA PRO A 121 16.74 -26.50 5.25
C PRO A 121 17.66 -25.56 4.46
N ALA A 122 18.71 -25.05 5.11
CA ALA A 122 19.73 -24.20 4.49
C ALA A 122 21.14 -24.63 4.92
N GLU A 123 22.12 -24.43 4.04
CA GLU A 123 23.52 -24.88 4.25
C GLU A 123 24.30 -23.98 5.23
N SER A 124 23.87 -22.74 5.41
CA SER A 124 24.41 -21.79 6.41
C SER A 124 23.42 -20.64 6.63
N ILE A 125 23.58 -19.92 7.74
CA ILE A 125 22.80 -18.71 8.02
C ILE A 125 22.98 -17.65 6.93
N VAL A 126 24.21 -17.42 6.44
CA VAL A 126 24.47 -16.44 5.37
C VAL A 126 23.72 -16.82 4.09
N ARG A 127 23.74 -18.09 3.68
CA ARG A 127 22.98 -18.56 2.49
C ARG A 127 21.45 -18.48 2.71
N ARG A 128 20.96 -18.66 3.93
CA ARG A 128 19.53 -18.44 4.28
C ARG A 128 19.15 -16.96 4.11
N LEU A 129 19.91 -16.04 4.69
CA LEU A 129 19.63 -14.60 4.65
C LEU A 129 19.71 -14.06 3.20
N LEU A 130 20.71 -14.47 2.43
CA LEU A 130 20.83 -14.08 1.02
C LEU A 130 19.68 -14.60 0.13
N ALA A 131 19.06 -15.74 0.48
CA ALA A 131 17.89 -16.24 -0.22
C ALA A 131 16.57 -15.55 0.21
N LEU A 132 16.50 -15.08 1.47
CA LEU A 132 15.36 -14.30 1.99
C LEU A 132 15.35 -12.86 1.46
N ALA A 133 16.53 -12.24 1.32
CA ALA A 133 16.67 -10.79 1.09
C ALA A 133 15.93 -10.24 -0.15
N PRO A 134 15.93 -10.89 -1.33
CA PRO A 134 15.14 -10.41 -2.47
C PRO A 134 13.64 -10.38 -2.20
N GLY A 135 13.15 -11.38 -1.47
CA GLY A 135 11.77 -11.44 -0.99
C GLY A 135 11.46 -10.33 0.00
N VAL A 136 12.28 -10.18 1.05
CA VAL A 136 12.11 -9.13 2.07
C VAL A 136 12.08 -7.74 1.42
N GLY A 137 12.97 -7.48 0.46
CA GLY A 137 12.97 -6.26 -0.34
C GLY A 137 11.67 -6.06 -1.13
N ALA A 138 11.21 -7.07 -1.87
CA ALA A 138 9.98 -6.98 -2.65
C ALA A 138 8.72 -6.81 -1.78
N GLY A 139 8.64 -7.49 -0.64
CA GLY A 139 7.56 -7.33 0.33
C GLY A 139 7.52 -5.94 0.94
N ALA A 140 8.68 -5.40 1.32
CA ALA A 140 8.78 -4.04 1.84
C ALA A 140 8.47 -2.98 0.77
N VAL A 141 8.93 -3.16 -0.46
CA VAL A 141 8.58 -2.30 -1.61
C VAL A 141 7.08 -2.36 -1.90
N MET A 142 6.45 -3.53 -1.83
CA MET A 142 5.01 -3.66 -2.05
C MET A 142 4.20 -2.87 -0.99
N VAL A 143 4.60 -2.93 0.27
CA VAL A 143 3.98 -2.12 1.35
C VAL A 143 4.24 -0.63 1.17
N TRP A 144 5.49 -0.23 0.92
CA TRP A 144 5.82 1.19 0.73
C TRP A 144 5.10 1.79 -0.49
N ALA A 145 4.97 1.01 -1.57
CA ALA A 145 4.24 1.39 -2.77
C ALA A 145 2.70 1.37 -2.59
N GLN A 146 2.19 0.90 -1.45
CA GLN A 146 0.79 1.06 -1.03
C GLN A 146 0.58 2.32 -0.16
N ARG A 147 1.62 3.14 0.09
CA ARG A 147 1.48 4.43 0.76
C ARG A 147 1.27 5.57 -0.23
N SER A 148 0.18 6.32 -0.06
CA SER A 148 -0.11 7.50 -0.87
C SER A 148 0.89 8.65 -0.60
N PRO A 149 0.93 9.68 -1.48
CA PRO A 149 1.62 10.95 -1.23
C PRO A 149 1.13 11.65 0.04
N GLU A 150 1.69 12.82 0.34
CA GLU A 150 1.09 13.68 1.38
C GLU A 150 -0.19 14.33 0.84
N PRO A 151 -1.21 14.59 1.68
CA PRO A 151 -2.44 15.22 1.24
C PRO A 151 -2.14 16.55 0.53
N SER A 152 -2.75 16.73 -0.64
CA SER A 152 -2.59 17.95 -1.42
C SER A 152 -3.95 18.61 -1.64
N THR A 153 -3.99 19.93 -1.49
CA THR A 153 -5.11 20.78 -1.89
C THR A 153 -5.08 21.13 -3.38
N ARG A 154 -4.07 20.63 -4.12
CA ARG A 154 -4.00 20.73 -5.58
C ARG A 154 -4.98 19.73 -6.22
N PRO A 155 -5.57 20.06 -7.39
CA PRO A 155 -6.24 19.06 -8.21
C PRO A 155 -5.28 17.89 -8.49
N ALA A 156 -5.80 16.66 -8.58
CA ALA A 156 -4.99 15.47 -8.86
C ALA A 156 -4.28 15.61 -10.23
N GLY A 157 -2.98 15.90 -10.21
CA GLY A 157 -2.17 16.17 -11.40
C GLY A 157 -2.21 17.60 -11.94
N GLY A 158 -2.74 18.59 -11.20
CA GLY A 158 -2.90 19.98 -11.66
C GLY A 158 -2.21 21.05 -10.80
N GLU A 159 -2.17 22.26 -11.33
CA GLU A 159 -1.81 23.49 -10.60
C GLU A 159 -3.07 24.20 -10.04
N LEU A 160 -2.90 25.27 -9.27
CA LEU A 160 -3.98 25.96 -8.56
C LEU A 160 -4.57 27.12 -9.38
N THR A 161 -5.81 27.53 -9.07
CA THR A 161 -6.52 28.66 -9.69
C THR A 161 -7.47 29.29 -8.66
N GLU A 162 -7.66 30.61 -8.66
CA GLU A 162 -8.36 31.38 -7.61
C GLU A 162 -9.86 31.63 -7.91
N VAL A 163 -10.70 31.83 -6.86
CA VAL A 163 -12.19 31.96 -6.94
C VAL A 163 -12.80 32.71 -5.70
N ALA A 164 -13.98 33.39 -5.79
CA ALA A 164 -14.48 34.35 -4.75
C ALA A 164 -16.05 34.39 -4.42
N PRO A 165 -16.53 34.61 -3.14
CA PRO A 165 -17.64 33.93 -2.30
C PRO A 165 -19.24 33.98 -2.53
N SER A 166 -20.11 33.04 -1.97
CA SER A 166 -21.67 32.96 -1.88
C SER A 166 -22.27 32.28 -0.62
N PRO A 167 -23.58 32.25 -0.22
CA PRO A 167 -24.13 31.38 0.87
C PRO A 167 -24.40 29.85 0.60
N CYS A 168 -24.07 28.95 1.55
CA CYS A 168 -24.02 27.45 1.49
C CYS A 168 -25.21 26.63 0.94
N ASP A 169 -24.88 25.52 0.23
CA ASP A 169 -25.72 24.29 0.11
C ASP A 169 -24.85 23.02 -0.02
N TRP A 170 -25.12 22.04 0.84
CA TRP A 170 -24.78 20.60 0.84
C TRP A 170 -23.31 20.09 0.88
N ASP A 171 -23.07 19.23 1.88
CA ASP A 171 -22.15 18.07 1.98
C ASP A 171 -20.78 18.17 1.29
N GLY A 172 -20.03 19.23 1.62
CA GLY A 172 -18.65 19.45 1.20
C GLY A 172 -18.44 20.74 0.40
N THR A 173 -19.52 21.29 -0.15
CA THR A 173 -19.53 22.61 -0.80
C THR A 173 -19.65 23.70 0.25
N VAL A 174 -18.55 24.37 0.60
CA VAL A 174 -18.64 25.54 1.49
C VAL A 174 -18.98 26.77 0.68
N LYS A 175 -19.86 27.61 1.22
CA LYS A 175 -20.13 28.91 0.64
C LYS A 175 -20.41 29.98 1.74
N PHE A 176 -19.64 31.08 1.71
CA PHE A 176 -19.77 32.35 2.48
C PHE A 176 -20.50 33.51 1.74
N ALA A 177 -21.62 34.05 2.24
CA ALA A 177 -22.32 35.17 1.56
C ALA A 177 -21.54 36.51 1.56
N LEU A 178 -21.54 37.24 0.44
CA LEU A 178 -20.95 38.59 0.33
C LEU A 178 -21.95 39.77 0.32
N GLY A 179 -23.25 39.47 0.32
CA GLY A 179 -24.28 40.48 0.03
C GLY A 179 -24.49 40.73 -1.47
N HIS A 180 -25.43 41.62 -1.80
CA HIS A 180 -25.81 41.99 -3.18
C HIS A 180 -26.09 40.82 -4.15
N GLY A 181 -26.38 39.61 -3.63
CA GLY A 181 -26.66 38.41 -4.42
C GLY A 181 -25.44 37.68 -5.02
N VAL A 182 -24.21 38.13 -4.74
CA VAL A 182 -22.98 37.60 -5.38
C VAL A 182 -22.58 36.21 -4.85
N GLN A 183 -22.11 35.31 -5.73
CA GLN A 183 -21.95 33.88 -5.41
C GLN A 183 -20.73 33.05 -5.98
N LEU A 184 -19.93 32.43 -5.07
CA LEU A 184 -19.05 31.24 -5.20
C LEU A 184 -19.65 29.91 -4.74
N ALA A 185 -19.18 28.79 -5.31
CA ALA A 185 -19.11 27.50 -4.60
C ALA A 185 -17.64 27.15 -4.26
N ALA A 186 -17.27 27.12 -2.97
CA ALA A 186 -15.93 26.78 -2.52
C ALA A 186 -15.85 25.27 -2.22
N ASN A 187 -15.65 24.50 -3.28
CA ASN A 187 -15.39 23.07 -3.16
C ASN A 187 -14.00 22.86 -2.58
N GLY A 188 -13.92 22.22 -1.41
CA GLY A 188 -12.65 21.77 -0.86
C GLY A 188 -12.09 20.64 -1.73
N LEU A 189 -11.15 20.96 -2.63
CA LEU A 189 -10.42 19.97 -3.45
C LEU A 189 -9.37 19.19 -2.62
N LEU A 190 -9.80 18.69 -1.47
CA LEU A 190 -9.06 17.72 -0.66
C LEU A 190 -9.22 16.33 -1.27
N VAL A 191 -8.52 16.11 -2.40
CA VAL A 191 -8.47 14.79 -3.06
C VAL A 191 -7.52 13.88 -2.27
N PHE A 192 -8.02 13.37 -1.15
CA PHE A 192 -7.35 12.33 -0.38
C PHE A 192 -7.30 11.04 -1.20
N GLU A 193 -6.16 10.77 -1.85
CA GLU A 193 -5.95 9.49 -2.55
C GLU A 193 -6.05 8.27 -1.60
N SER A 194 -5.90 8.49 -0.29
CA SER A 194 -6.22 7.53 0.77
C SER A 194 -6.76 8.30 1.98
N VAL A 195 -7.82 7.77 2.61
CA VAL A 195 -8.42 8.27 3.86
C VAL A 195 -8.02 7.43 5.10
N SER A 196 -6.93 6.66 4.98
CA SER A 196 -6.30 5.94 6.11
C SER A 196 -5.32 6.87 6.84
N PRO A 197 -5.29 6.90 8.19
CA PRO A 197 -4.39 7.78 8.97
C PRO A 197 -2.90 7.63 8.65
N ASP A 198 -2.45 6.43 8.27
CA ASP A 198 -1.05 6.20 7.85
C ASP A 198 -0.81 6.33 6.35
N ARG A 199 -1.87 6.62 5.59
CA ARG A 199 -1.93 6.78 4.14
C ARG A 199 -1.89 5.49 3.31
N SER A 200 -2.57 4.43 3.76
CA SER A 200 -2.71 3.15 3.04
C SER A 200 -3.79 3.19 1.93
N TRP A 201 -3.39 2.88 0.69
CA TRP A 201 -4.26 2.86 -0.51
C TRP A 201 -5.22 1.67 -0.63
N THR A 202 -5.07 0.59 0.15
CA THR A 202 -5.78 -0.68 -0.07
C THR A 202 -6.35 -1.29 1.22
N ALA A 203 -7.08 -2.41 1.07
CA ALA A 203 -7.69 -3.24 2.12
C ALA A 203 -6.74 -3.80 3.20
N LEU A 204 -5.50 -3.30 3.26
CA LEU A 204 -4.60 -3.41 4.41
C LEU A 204 -5.03 -2.46 5.54
N ALA A 205 -5.85 -1.43 5.25
CA ALA A 205 -6.52 -0.61 6.24
C ALA A 205 -7.52 -1.43 7.10
N PRO A 206 -7.81 -1.04 8.35
CA PRO A 206 -8.86 -1.66 9.17
C PRO A 206 -10.27 -1.55 8.55
N GLY A 207 -11.09 -2.58 8.79
CA GLY A 207 -12.44 -2.76 8.21
C GLY A 207 -13.54 -1.84 8.76
N ASP A 208 -13.14 -0.81 9.49
CA ASP A 208 -13.91 0.33 9.99
C ASP A 208 -13.36 1.65 9.40
N ARG A 209 -12.03 1.78 9.28
CA ARG A 209 -11.31 3.01 8.84
C ARG A 209 -11.16 3.20 7.34
N TRP A 210 -11.44 2.19 6.51
CA TRP A 210 -11.50 2.32 5.04
C TRP A 210 -12.44 3.40 4.48
N ARG A 211 -13.31 4.00 5.30
CA ARG A 211 -14.15 5.16 4.92
C ARG A 211 -13.56 6.52 5.33
N GLY A 212 -12.50 6.54 6.14
CA GLY A 212 -11.98 7.74 6.79
C GLY A 212 -12.92 8.28 7.87
N LEU A 213 -12.63 9.50 8.31
CA LEU A 213 -13.66 10.37 8.87
C LEU A 213 -14.52 10.92 7.71
N GLU A 214 -15.83 10.96 7.89
CA GLU A 214 -16.69 11.72 6.99
C GLU A 214 -16.24 13.20 6.98
N PRO A 215 -16.03 13.85 5.82
CA PRO A 215 -15.48 15.19 5.78
C PRO A 215 -16.51 16.23 6.21
N ARG A 216 -16.33 16.82 7.41
CA ARG A 216 -17.28 17.78 7.99
C ARG A 216 -16.75 19.20 7.88
N CYS A 217 -17.48 20.10 7.22
CA CYS A 217 -17.18 21.54 7.36
C CYS A 217 -17.80 22.09 8.65
N ILE A 218 -16.97 22.67 9.51
CA ILE A 218 -17.38 23.52 10.62
C ILE A 218 -17.11 24.97 10.22
N ALA A 219 -18.18 25.71 9.90
CA ALA A 219 -18.12 27.15 9.67
C ALA A 219 -18.55 27.90 10.94
N ARG A 220 -17.79 28.94 11.30
CA ARG A 220 -18.12 29.87 12.39
C ARG A 220 -18.04 31.31 11.88
N GLN A 221 -19.15 32.02 12.02
CA GLN A 221 -19.18 33.46 11.80
C GLN A 221 -18.51 34.20 12.98
N LEU A 222 -17.70 35.21 12.67
CA LEU A 222 -16.86 35.97 13.61
C LEU A 222 -17.16 37.47 13.47
N GLY A 223 -18.44 37.82 13.65
CA GLY A 223 -18.97 39.17 13.40
C GLY A 223 -19.62 39.30 12.03
N GLU A 224 -19.97 40.52 11.62
CA GLU A 224 -20.78 40.76 10.43
C GLU A 224 -20.05 40.47 9.10
N ARG A 225 -18.70 40.60 9.07
CA ARG A 225 -17.89 40.54 7.85
C ARG A 225 -16.77 39.48 7.83
N GLU A 226 -16.54 38.71 8.91
CA GLU A 226 -15.61 37.57 8.92
C GLU A 226 -16.39 36.26 9.09
N VAL A 227 -16.11 35.28 8.22
CA VAL A 227 -16.53 33.88 8.40
C VAL A 227 -15.30 33.01 8.28
N ARG A 228 -15.08 32.13 9.27
CA ARG A 228 -13.98 31.16 9.30
C ARG A 228 -14.55 29.76 9.13
N ALA A 229 -14.21 29.11 8.02
CA ALA A 229 -14.48 27.69 7.82
C ALA A 229 -13.23 26.85 8.15
N ARG A 230 -13.47 25.68 8.76
CA ARG A 230 -12.51 24.60 8.97
C ARG A 230 -13.13 23.31 8.45
N PHE A 231 -12.39 22.56 7.64
CA PHE A 231 -12.76 21.19 7.31
C PHE A 231 -12.16 20.23 8.34
N GLU A 232 -12.98 19.38 8.95
CA GLU A 232 -12.53 18.24 9.74
C GLU A 232 -12.40 17.02 8.82
N ALA A 233 -11.24 16.92 8.17
CA ALA A 233 -10.79 15.76 7.41
C ALA A 233 -9.25 15.72 7.43
N GLU A 234 -8.67 15.01 8.42
CA GLU A 234 -7.22 14.73 8.63
C GLU A 234 -6.19 15.88 8.41
N GLY A 235 -6.62 17.14 8.39
CA GLY A 235 -5.76 18.32 8.26
C GLY A 235 -6.54 19.61 8.52
N GLU A 236 -5.84 20.72 8.74
CA GLU A 236 -6.47 22.03 8.93
C GLU A 236 -6.25 22.93 7.72
N ALA A 237 -7.32 23.16 6.97
CA ALA A 237 -7.43 24.26 6.03
C ALA A 237 -8.36 25.32 6.61
N SER A 238 -7.91 26.58 6.66
CA SER A 238 -8.74 27.72 7.04
C SER A 238 -8.82 28.73 5.89
N LEU A 239 -10.01 29.25 5.64
CA LEU A 239 -10.23 30.40 4.77
C LEU A 239 -10.68 31.58 5.63
N VAL A 240 -10.08 32.75 5.39
CA VAL A 240 -10.48 34.03 5.98
C VAL A 240 -10.86 34.95 4.84
N VAL A 241 -12.15 35.21 4.67
CA VAL A 241 -12.66 36.21 3.74
C VAL A 241 -12.62 37.56 4.44
N ARG A 242 -12.03 38.58 3.78
CA ARG A 242 -12.14 39.99 4.16
C ARG A 242 -12.78 40.74 3.01
N VAL A 243 -13.77 41.58 3.34
CA VAL A 243 -14.38 42.50 2.39
C VAL A 243 -13.75 43.87 2.63
N ASP A 244 -12.67 44.14 1.90
CA ASP A 244 -12.09 45.48 1.84
C ASP A 244 -13.06 46.40 1.09
N GLU A 245 -13.26 47.61 1.61
CA GLU A 245 -14.11 48.60 0.97
C GLU A 245 -13.38 49.20 -0.23
N ALA A 246 -13.80 48.80 -1.43
CA ALA A 246 -13.39 49.46 -2.66
C ALA A 246 -13.72 50.96 -2.55
N THR A 247 -12.72 51.80 -2.80
CA THR A 247 -12.79 53.24 -2.52
C THR A 247 -13.86 53.91 -3.38
N ALA A 248 -14.81 54.58 -2.72
CA ALA A 248 -15.86 55.41 -3.32
C ALA A 248 -15.49 56.89 -3.29
#